data_AF-A0A177AM49-F1
#
_entry.id   AF-A0A177AM49-F1
#
_cell.length_a   1.000
_cell.length_b   1.000
_cell.length_c   1.000
_cell.angle_alpha   90.00
_cell.angle_beta   90.00
_cell.angle_gamma   90.00
#
_symmetry.space_group_name_H-M   'P 1'
#
loop_
_entity.id
_entity.type
_entity.pdbx_description
1 polymer ?
#
loop_
_entity_poly.entity_id
_entity_poly.type
_entity_poly.pdbx_seq_one_letter_code
_entity_poly.pdbx_strand_id
1 'polypeptide(L)'
;MSSTTIAATDPFTFPRFSELPPELRNQIWNDALLEKDRPALFPYIDGCWHPIDLSESDEGYIANTDNIRLEFNPALLDPIPIEVPVYFVNREAPGAALAWAHRQGVRIIFYTEEQRLVFGRLFDNEQDTLYVALSNFADFFVEPYNRLAEPDLFGRIAGSCRARGAA
;
A
#
# COMPACT_ATOMS: atom_id res chain seq x y z
N MET A 1 -44.74 -2.14 26.15
CA MET A 1 -43.80 -2.12 25.01
C MET A 1 -42.87 -3.29 25.22
N SER A 2 -43.03 -4.33 24.41
CA SER A 2 -42.27 -5.58 24.56
C SER A 2 -40.93 -5.45 23.85
N SER A 3 -39.84 -5.54 24.59
CA SER A 3 -38.49 -5.59 24.04
C SER A 3 -38.21 -6.99 23.51
N THR A 4 -38.06 -7.10 22.20
CA THR A 4 -37.62 -8.34 21.54
C THR A 4 -36.11 -8.49 21.74
N THR A 5 -35.72 -9.42 22.61
CA THR A 5 -34.34 -9.90 22.73
C THR A 5 -33.96 -10.65 21.45
N ILE A 6 -33.00 -10.11 20.70
CA ILE A 6 -32.37 -10.82 19.58
C ILE A 6 -31.51 -11.94 20.18
N ALA A 7 -31.86 -13.19 19.86
CA ALA A 7 -31.07 -14.35 20.27
C ALA A 7 -29.66 -14.25 19.66
N ALA A 8 -28.64 -14.35 20.52
CA ALA A 8 -27.25 -14.45 20.10
C ALA A 8 -27.07 -15.77 19.33
N THR A 9 -26.77 -15.69 18.04
CA THR A 9 -26.40 -16.83 17.21
C THR A 9 -25.08 -17.39 17.75
N ASP A 10 -25.06 -18.66 18.14
CA ASP A 10 -23.83 -19.35 18.54
C ASP A 10 -22.75 -19.19 17.46
N PRO A 11 -21.47 -18.98 17.83
CA PRO A 11 -20.39 -18.89 16.85
C PRO A 11 -20.32 -20.21 16.08
N PHE A 12 -20.49 -20.14 14.75
CA PHE A 12 -20.36 -21.26 13.84
C PHE A 12 -18.96 -21.87 13.98
N THR A 13 -18.83 -22.87 14.83
CA THR A 13 -17.62 -23.67 14.95
C THR A 13 -17.62 -24.64 13.77
N PHE A 14 -16.48 -24.76 13.08
CA PHE A 14 -16.29 -25.71 11.99
C PHE A 14 -15.49 -26.91 12.55
N PRO A 15 -16.14 -27.86 13.26
CA PRO A 15 -15.43 -28.86 14.07
C PRO A 15 -14.63 -29.86 13.23
N ARG A 16 -15.04 -30.11 11.98
CA ARG A 16 -14.42 -31.11 11.11
C ARG A 16 -13.15 -30.65 10.41
N PHE A 17 -12.82 -29.35 10.44
CA PHE A 17 -11.61 -28.86 9.78
C PHE A 17 -10.37 -29.51 10.41
N SER A 18 -10.34 -29.61 11.74
CA SER A 18 -9.22 -30.21 12.48
C SER A 18 -9.07 -31.72 12.27
N GLU A 19 -10.09 -32.40 11.75
CA GLU A 19 -10.04 -33.84 11.45
C GLU A 19 -9.38 -34.12 10.08
N LEU A 20 -9.17 -33.10 9.26
CA LEU A 20 -8.52 -33.24 7.97
C LEU A 20 -7.00 -33.44 8.12
N PRO A 21 -6.38 -34.25 7.25
CA PRO A 21 -4.94 -34.33 7.11
C PRO A 21 -4.29 -32.93 7.00
N PRO A 22 -3.11 -32.70 7.61
CA PRO A 22 -2.41 -31.42 7.55
C PRO A 22 -2.21 -30.87 6.13
N GLU A 23 -2.00 -31.74 5.15
CA GLU A 23 -1.83 -31.39 3.75
C GLU A 23 -3.07 -30.70 3.18
N LEU A 24 -4.26 -31.26 3.46
CA LEU A 24 -5.53 -30.68 3.00
C LEU A 24 -5.85 -29.38 3.74
N ARG A 25 -5.53 -29.29 5.04
CA ARG A 25 -5.72 -28.06 5.81
C ARG A 25 -4.87 -26.91 5.27
N ASN A 26 -3.60 -27.19 4.96
CA ASN A 26 -2.71 -26.22 4.34
C ASN A 26 -3.17 -25.82 2.94
N GLN A 27 -3.66 -26.76 2.15
CA GLN A 27 -4.21 -26.46 0.82
C GLN A 27 -5.42 -25.52 0.94
N ILE A 28 -6.38 -25.83 1.81
CA ILE A 28 -7.55 -24.98 2.05
C ILE A 28 -7.14 -23.57 2.48
N TRP A 29 -6.13 -23.42 3.34
CA TRP A 29 -5.65 -22.09 3.72
C TRP A 29 -5.00 -21.32 2.59
N ASN A 30 -4.24 -21.97 1.72
CA ASN A 30 -3.68 -21.30 0.55
C ASN A 30 -4.78 -20.93 -0.46
N ASP A 31 -5.75 -21.82 -0.69
CA ASP A 31 -6.85 -21.59 -1.64
C ASP A 31 -7.84 -20.52 -1.15
N ALA A 32 -7.99 -20.35 0.17
CA ALA A 32 -8.82 -19.31 0.78
C ALA A 32 -8.19 -17.90 0.69
N LEU A 33 -6.88 -17.81 0.41
CA LEU A 33 -6.17 -16.56 0.24
C LEU A 33 -6.17 -16.18 -1.26
N LEU A 34 -6.67 -15.00 -1.60
CA LEU A 34 -6.80 -14.56 -2.99
C LEU A 34 -5.44 -14.57 -3.70
N GLU A 35 -5.35 -15.19 -4.88
CA GLU A 35 -4.09 -15.32 -5.61
C GLU A 35 -3.55 -14.00 -6.18
N LYS A 36 -4.46 -13.08 -6.57
CA LYS A 36 -4.13 -11.75 -7.08
C LYS A 36 -5.16 -10.74 -6.60
N ASP A 37 -4.68 -9.68 -5.98
CA ASP A 37 -5.52 -8.53 -5.70
C ASP A 37 -5.89 -7.82 -7.01
N ARG A 38 -7.06 -7.17 -7.03
CA ARG A 38 -7.46 -6.35 -8.18
C ARG A 38 -6.64 -5.05 -8.17
N PRO A 39 -6.45 -4.41 -9.33
CA PRO A 39 -6.05 -3.01 -9.39
C PRO A 39 -6.82 -2.16 -8.36
N ALA A 40 -6.11 -1.35 -7.59
CA ALA A 40 -6.74 -0.40 -6.66
C ALA A 40 -6.37 1.03 -6.98
N LEU A 41 -7.21 1.91 -6.45
CA LEU A 41 -7.01 3.34 -6.50
C LEU A 41 -6.31 3.77 -5.22
N PHE A 42 -5.12 4.35 -5.34
CA PHE A 42 -4.41 4.93 -4.21
C PHE A 42 -4.68 6.44 -4.16
N PRO A 43 -5.26 6.97 -3.08
CA PRO A 43 -5.42 8.41 -2.93
C PRO A 43 -4.05 9.10 -2.94
N TYR A 44 -3.95 10.20 -3.66
CA TYR A 44 -2.81 11.09 -3.55
C TYR A 44 -2.71 11.68 -2.14
N ILE A 45 -1.50 11.66 -1.60
CA ILE A 45 -1.08 12.33 -0.37
C ILE A 45 0.15 13.19 -0.66
N ASP A 46 0.25 14.32 0.02
CA ASP A 46 1.38 15.24 -0.06
C ASP A 46 2.64 14.60 0.57
N GLY A 47 3.82 15.07 0.15
CA GLY A 47 5.13 14.57 0.59
C GLY A 47 5.67 13.37 -0.21
N CYS A 48 5.07 13.04 -1.36
CA CYS A 48 5.51 11.91 -2.17
C CYS A 48 6.59 12.26 -3.20
N TRP A 49 6.90 13.54 -3.38
CA TRP A 49 7.94 13.98 -4.32
C TRP A 49 9.30 14.09 -3.63
N HIS A 50 10.33 13.52 -4.26
CA HIS A 50 11.69 13.63 -3.76
C HIS A 50 12.67 14.02 -4.86
N PRO A 51 13.76 14.72 -4.50
CA PRO A 51 14.85 14.99 -5.42
C PRO A 51 15.60 13.70 -5.75
N ILE A 52 16.01 13.59 -7.00
CA ILE A 52 17.03 12.68 -7.48
C ILE A 52 18.13 13.48 -8.18
N ASP A 53 19.38 13.13 -7.91
CA ASP A 53 20.53 13.68 -8.63
C ASP A 53 20.72 12.90 -9.93
N LEU A 54 20.89 13.61 -11.04
CA LEU A 54 21.12 13.06 -12.36
C LEU A 54 22.63 12.96 -12.63
N SER A 55 23.04 11.80 -13.14
CA SER A 55 24.37 11.55 -13.68
C SER A 55 24.46 11.91 -15.16
N GLU A 56 25.67 11.95 -15.71
CA GLU A 56 25.90 12.23 -17.14
C GLU A 56 25.21 11.24 -18.09
N SER A 57 24.93 10.03 -17.62
CA SER A 57 24.19 9.02 -18.38
C SER A 57 22.67 9.20 -18.34
N ASP A 58 22.15 10.05 -17.45
CA ASP A 58 20.72 10.19 -17.26
C ASP A 58 20.09 11.18 -18.25
N GLU A 59 18.90 10.82 -18.73
CA GLU A 59 18.10 11.68 -19.58
C GLU A 59 17.72 12.98 -18.84
N GLY A 60 18.03 14.12 -19.46
CA GLY A 60 17.81 15.45 -18.90
C GLY A 60 19.02 16.04 -18.15
N TYR A 61 20.16 15.34 -18.12
CA TYR A 61 21.41 15.90 -17.61
C TYR A 61 21.88 17.08 -18.46
N ILE A 62 22.27 18.17 -17.79
CA ILE A 62 22.83 19.38 -18.37
C ILE A 62 24.15 19.69 -17.66
N ALA A 63 25.26 19.65 -18.40
CA ALA A 63 26.57 19.95 -17.86
C ALA A 63 26.61 21.34 -17.19
N ASN A 64 27.27 21.42 -16.03
CA ASN A 64 27.41 22.63 -15.20
C ASN A 64 26.11 23.17 -14.60
N THR A 65 25.13 22.30 -14.33
CA THR A 65 23.92 22.62 -13.55
C THR A 65 23.82 21.71 -12.33
N ASP A 66 22.88 21.99 -11.43
CA ASP A 66 22.67 21.16 -10.24
C ASP A 66 22.11 19.78 -10.54
N ASN A 67 21.61 19.57 -11.78
CA ASN A 67 21.19 18.27 -12.30
C ASN A 67 20.22 17.51 -11.40
N ILE A 68 19.21 18.20 -10.87
CA ILE A 68 18.16 17.58 -10.07
C ILE A 68 16.92 17.37 -10.92
N ARG A 69 16.26 16.25 -10.69
CA ARG A 69 14.87 16.03 -11.08
C ARG A 69 14.05 15.69 -9.85
N LEU A 70 12.80 16.15 -9.81
CA LEU A 70 11.84 15.65 -8.84
C LEU A 70 11.13 14.43 -9.41
N GLU A 71 11.08 13.36 -8.63
CA GLU A 71 10.38 12.14 -8.97
C GLU A 71 9.35 11.82 -7.88
N PHE A 72 8.16 11.42 -8.33
CA PHE A 72 7.12 10.92 -7.44
C PHE A 72 7.50 9.50 -6.99
N ASN A 73 7.52 9.26 -5.68
CA ASN A 73 7.83 7.97 -5.08
C ASN A 73 6.58 7.32 -4.48
N PRO A 74 6.00 6.33 -5.18
CA PRO A 74 4.81 5.64 -4.71
C PRO A 74 5.05 4.81 -3.44
N ALA A 75 6.30 4.51 -3.07
CA ALA A 75 6.59 3.81 -1.83
C ALA A 75 6.33 4.67 -0.58
N LEU A 76 6.15 5.99 -0.75
CA LEU A 76 5.75 6.92 0.30
C LEU A 76 4.22 7.00 0.47
N LEU A 77 3.44 6.43 -0.45
CA LEU A 77 1.99 6.37 -0.32
C LEU A 77 1.58 5.51 0.89
N ASP A 78 0.49 5.92 1.53
CA ASP A 78 -0.10 5.14 2.60
C ASP A 78 -0.58 3.78 2.08
N PRO A 79 -0.17 2.66 2.71
CA PRO A 79 -0.64 1.34 2.31
C PRO A 79 -2.15 1.21 2.50
N ILE A 80 -2.84 0.66 1.50
CA ILE A 80 -4.30 0.43 1.60
C ILE A 80 -4.53 -0.78 2.52
N PRO A 81 -5.33 -0.62 3.60
CA PRO A 81 -5.68 -1.74 4.48
C PRO A 81 -6.46 -2.81 3.71
N ILE A 82 -5.99 -4.06 3.79
CA ILE A 82 -6.68 -5.24 3.28
C ILE A 82 -7.04 -6.16 4.45
N GLU A 83 -8.25 -6.69 4.40
CA GLU A 83 -8.68 -7.68 5.37
C GLU A 83 -8.13 -9.06 4.98
N VAL A 84 -7.48 -9.72 5.93
CA VAL A 84 -7.03 -11.10 5.78
C VAL A 84 -7.69 -11.93 6.89
N PRO A 85 -8.99 -12.26 6.77
CA PRO A 85 -9.73 -12.95 7.83
C PRO A 85 -9.11 -14.29 8.22
N VAL A 86 -8.49 -14.97 7.25
CA VAL A 86 -7.80 -16.26 7.43
C VAL A 86 -6.77 -16.19 8.56
N TYR A 87 -6.09 -15.06 8.75
CA TYR A 87 -5.09 -14.90 9.80
C TYR A 87 -5.63 -15.16 11.21
N PHE A 88 -6.91 -14.91 11.48
CA PHE A 88 -7.49 -14.98 12.82
C PHE A 88 -8.30 -16.27 13.08
N VAL A 89 -8.37 -17.19 12.13
CA VAL A 89 -9.30 -18.33 12.21
C VAL A 89 -8.86 -19.37 13.25
N ASN A 90 -7.58 -19.75 13.26
CA ASN A 90 -7.04 -20.72 14.22
C ASN A 90 -5.51 -20.58 14.36
N ARG A 91 -4.84 -21.54 15.03
CA ARG A 91 -3.38 -21.49 15.26
C ARG A 91 -2.52 -21.82 14.03
N GLU A 92 -3.07 -22.48 13.02
CA GLU A 92 -2.34 -22.91 11.82
C GLU A 92 -2.44 -21.88 10.69
N ALA A 93 -3.58 -21.18 10.62
CA ALA A 93 -3.87 -20.22 9.56
C ALA A 93 -2.91 -19.01 9.47
N PRO A 94 -2.37 -18.46 10.58
CA PRO A 94 -1.36 -17.39 10.52
C PRO A 94 -0.16 -17.74 9.66
N GLY A 95 0.32 -18.99 9.68
CA GLY A 95 1.47 -19.41 8.89
C GLY A 95 1.23 -19.26 7.38
N ALA A 96 0.06 -19.68 6.91
CA ALA A 96 -0.34 -19.54 5.52
C ALA A 96 -0.55 -18.06 5.13
N ALA A 97 -1.23 -17.29 5.98
CA ALA A 97 -1.49 -15.87 5.75
C ALA A 97 -0.20 -15.03 5.68
N LEU A 98 0.77 -15.29 6.56
CA LEU A 98 2.07 -14.60 6.54
C LEU A 98 2.89 -14.97 5.30
N ALA A 99 2.91 -16.26 4.92
CA ALA A 99 3.60 -16.71 3.72
C ALA A 99 2.98 -16.08 2.46
N TRP A 100 1.65 -15.99 2.40
CA TRP A 100 0.94 -15.27 1.35
C TRP A 100 1.28 -13.77 1.33
N ALA A 101 1.25 -13.09 2.47
CA ALA A 101 1.55 -11.66 2.55
C ALA A 101 2.95 -11.35 2.02
N HIS A 102 3.94 -12.17 2.38
CA HIS A 102 5.29 -12.05 1.85
C HIS A 102 5.36 -12.27 0.34
N ARG A 103 4.63 -13.26 -0.21
CA ARG A 103 4.57 -13.50 -1.67
C ARG A 103 3.93 -12.35 -2.44
N GLN A 104 2.95 -11.68 -1.84
CA GLN A 104 2.22 -10.58 -2.46
C GLN A 104 2.86 -9.20 -2.24
N GLY A 105 3.97 -9.11 -1.50
CA GLY A 105 4.59 -7.82 -1.16
C GLY A 105 3.73 -6.97 -0.22
N VAL A 106 2.82 -7.59 0.53
CA VAL A 106 1.95 -6.91 1.50
C VAL A 106 2.74 -6.59 2.77
N ARG A 107 2.64 -5.35 3.21
CA ARG A 107 3.28 -4.88 4.45
C ARG A 107 2.40 -5.21 5.64
N ILE A 108 2.99 -5.69 6.73
CA ILE A 108 2.27 -5.91 7.99
C ILE A 108 2.52 -4.69 8.89
N ILE A 109 1.44 -4.04 9.30
CA ILE A 109 1.45 -2.83 10.12
C ILE A 109 0.79 -3.16 11.45
N PHE A 110 1.48 -2.85 12.54
CA PHE A 110 0.93 -2.98 13.88
C PHE A 110 0.64 -1.59 14.43
N TYR A 111 -0.65 -1.30 14.65
CA TYR A 111 -1.05 -0.07 15.30
C TYR A 111 -1.09 -0.30 16.82
N THR A 112 -0.10 0.29 17.50
CA THR A 112 0.09 0.11 18.95
C THR A 112 -1.07 0.67 19.76
N GLU A 113 -1.71 1.76 19.30
CA GLU A 113 -2.79 2.41 20.04
C GLU A 113 -4.07 1.57 20.06
N GLU A 114 -4.47 0.98 18.92
CA GLU A 114 -5.65 0.10 18.85
C GLU A 114 -5.31 -1.39 19.09
N GLN A 115 -4.04 -1.73 19.35
CA GLN A 115 -3.56 -3.11 19.45
C GLN A 115 -3.99 -3.96 18.24
N ARG A 116 -3.98 -3.35 17.05
CA ARG A 116 -4.55 -3.91 15.83
C ARG A 116 -3.46 -4.24 14.82
N LEU A 117 -3.50 -5.47 14.31
CA LEU A 117 -2.69 -5.88 13.16
C LEU A 117 -3.46 -5.63 11.87
N VAL A 118 -2.84 -4.93 10.93
CA VAL A 118 -3.39 -4.64 9.61
C VAL A 118 -2.41 -5.09 8.53
N PHE A 119 -2.96 -5.69 7.48
CA PHE A 119 -2.23 -5.98 6.26
C PHE A 119 -2.41 -4.78 5.33
N GLY A 120 -1.31 -4.20 4.85
CA GLY A 120 -1.28 -3.02 4.01
C GLY A 120 -0.76 -3.38 2.63
N ARG A 121 -1.59 -3.17 1.62
CA ARG A 121 -1.20 -3.29 0.22
C ARG A 121 -0.37 -2.08 -0.19
N LEU A 122 0.78 -2.33 -0.83
CA LEU A 122 1.65 -1.30 -1.39
C LEU A 122 1.25 -0.99 -2.83
N PHE A 123 1.61 0.20 -3.31
CA PHE A 123 1.33 0.63 -4.68
C PHE A 123 2.10 -0.20 -5.71
N ASP A 124 1.39 -0.79 -6.67
CA ASP A 124 1.96 -1.46 -7.84
C ASP A 124 1.94 -0.53 -9.06
N ASN A 125 3.11 -0.13 -9.57
CA ASN A 125 3.24 0.75 -10.73
C ASN A 125 2.65 0.19 -12.03
N GLU A 126 2.47 -1.12 -12.15
CA GLU A 126 1.95 -1.75 -13.37
C GLU A 126 0.43 -1.91 -13.36
N GLN A 127 -0.18 -2.00 -12.18
CA GLN A 127 -1.58 -2.36 -12.02
C GLN A 127 -2.42 -1.29 -11.33
N ASP A 128 -1.82 -0.51 -10.43
CA ASP A 128 -2.56 0.47 -9.63
C ASP A 128 -2.62 1.83 -10.30
N THR A 129 -3.56 2.66 -9.83
CA THR A 129 -3.76 4.00 -10.35
C THR A 129 -3.77 4.99 -9.19
N LEU A 130 -2.99 6.07 -9.32
CA LEU A 130 -3.04 7.18 -8.39
C LEU A 130 -4.33 7.97 -8.62
N TYR A 131 -5.14 8.10 -7.57
CA TYR A 131 -6.36 8.90 -7.57
C TYR A 131 -6.08 10.29 -6.99
N VAL A 132 -6.12 11.29 -7.87
CA VAL A 132 -6.07 12.70 -7.50
C VAL A 132 -7.50 13.25 -7.55
N ALA A 133 -8.05 13.61 -6.40
CA ALA A 133 -9.36 14.22 -6.31
C ALA A 133 -9.33 15.65 -6.87
N LEU A 134 -10.46 16.14 -7.39
CA LEU A 134 -10.51 17.52 -7.89
C LEU A 134 -10.16 18.55 -6.80
N SER A 135 -10.45 18.25 -5.54
CA SER A 135 -10.14 19.12 -4.39
C SER A 135 -8.65 19.22 -4.07
N ASN A 136 -7.86 18.18 -4.38
CA ASN A 136 -6.41 18.16 -4.12
C ASN A 136 -5.57 18.24 -5.41
N PHE A 137 -6.21 18.44 -6.57
CA PHE A 137 -5.52 18.54 -7.85
C PHE A 137 -4.57 19.74 -7.92
N ALA A 138 -4.97 20.87 -7.33
CA ALA A 138 -4.09 22.04 -7.25
C ALA A 138 -2.85 21.75 -6.39
N ASP A 139 -3.02 21.05 -5.27
CA ASP A 139 -1.92 20.68 -4.38
C ASP A 139 -0.95 19.73 -5.09
N PHE A 140 -1.46 18.68 -5.76
CA PHE A 140 -0.65 17.77 -6.57
C PHE A 140 0.19 18.49 -7.63
N PHE A 141 -0.39 19.50 -8.28
CA PHE A 141 0.32 20.27 -9.32
C PHE A 141 1.39 21.20 -8.74
N VAL A 142 1.16 21.78 -7.56
CA VAL A 142 2.05 22.79 -6.96
C VAL A 142 3.12 22.15 -6.08
N GLU A 143 2.87 20.99 -5.48
CA GLU A 143 3.78 20.30 -4.55
C GLU A 143 5.22 20.20 -5.06
N PRO A 144 5.50 19.81 -6.33
CA PRO A 144 6.89 19.73 -6.79
C PRO A 144 7.62 21.08 -6.70
N TYR A 145 6.91 22.18 -6.99
CA TYR A 145 7.48 23.51 -6.89
C TYR A 145 7.70 23.94 -5.44
N ASN A 146 6.77 23.59 -4.54
CA ASN A 146 6.94 23.80 -3.10
C ASN A 146 8.16 23.04 -2.57
N ARG A 147 8.36 21.79 -2.99
CA ARG A 147 9.50 20.97 -2.59
C ARG A 147 10.84 21.57 -3.01
N LEU A 148 10.92 22.18 -4.21
CA LEU A 148 12.11 22.91 -4.66
C LEU A 148 12.39 24.20 -3.87
N ALA A 149 11.36 24.78 -3.26
CA ALA A 149 11.49 25.98 -2.44
C ALA A 149 11.95 25.68 -1.00
N GLU A 150 12.04 24.41 -0.61
CA GLU A 150 12.53 24.02 0.71
C GLU A 150 14.04 24.30 0.89
N PRO A 151 14.50 24.57 2.12
CA PRO A 151 15.86 25.08 2.37
C PRO A 151 17.00 24.17 1.87
N ASP A 152 16.77 22.86 1.76
CA ASP A 152 17.76 21.89 1.29
C ASP A 152 17.93 21.89 -0.24
N LEU A 153 16.90 22.34 -0.98
CA LEU A 153 16.91 22.45 -2.44
C LEU A 153 16.90 23.91 -2.94
N PHE A 154 16.73 24.87 -2.04
CA PHE A 154 16.59 26.27 -2.36
C PHE A 154 17.77 26.79 -3.17
N GLY A 155 17.47 27.41 -4.32
CA GLY A 155 18.46 27.97 -5.24
C GLY A 155 19.06 26.96 -6.22
N ARG A 156 18.73 25.66 -6.10
CA ARG A 156 19.11 24.66 -7.10
C ARG A 156 18.13 24.70 -8.29
N ILE A 157 18.65 24.50 -9.50
CA ILE A 157 17.82 24.46 -10.71
C ILE A 157 17.44 23.01 -11.02
N ALA A 158 16.15 22.69 -10.92
CA ALA A 158 15.62 21.41 -11.38
C ALA A 158 15.27 21.46 -12.86
N GLY A 159 15.62 20.40 -13.61
CA GLY A 159 15.38 20.34 -15.06
C GLY A 159 13.92 20.05 -15.42
N SER A 160 13.28 19.09 -14.72
CA SER A 160 11.88 18.71 -14.92
C SER A 160 11.33 17.96 -13.69
N CYS A 161 10.01 17.75 -13.63
CA CYS A 161 9.36 16.87 -12.65
C CYS A 161 8.73 15.68 -13.39
N ARG A 162 8.84 14.47 -12.84
CA ARG A 162 8.28 13.25 -13.45
C ARG A 162 7.42 12.48 -12.46
N ALA A 163 6.13 12.38 -12.77
CA ALA A 163 5.24 11.39 -12.18
C ALA A 163 5.03 10.27 -13.20
N ARG A 164 5.40 9.03 -12.86
CA ARG A 164 5.03 7.84 -13.63
C ARG A 164 3.72 7.29 -13.04
N GLY A 165 2.73 6.96 -13.87
CA GLY A 165 1.50 6.31 -13.42
C GLY A 165 0.33 7.22 -13.00
N ALA A 166 0.41 8.54 -13.25
CA ALA A 166 -0.76 9.42 -13.16
C ALA A 166 -1.47 9.43 -14.53
N ALA A 167 -2.61 8.76 -14.61
CA ALA A 167 -3.50 8.78 -15.78
C ALA A 167 -4.48 9.96 -15.70
#